data_AF-A0A447NUC4-F1
#
_entry.id   AF-A0A447NUC4-F1
#
_cell.length_a   1.000
_cell.length_b   1.000
_cell.length_c   1.000
_cell.angle_alpha   90.00
_cell.angle_beta   90.00
_cell.angle_gamma   90.00
#
_symmetry.space_group_name_H-M   'P 1'
#
loop_
_entity.id
_entity.type
_entity.pdbx_description
1 polymer ?
#
loop_
_entity_poly.entity_id
_entity_poly.type
_entity_poly.pdbx_seq_one_letter_code
_entity_poly.pdbx_strand_id
1 'polypeptide(L)'
;MITDNQCYQLAQNLHLQHIAIERKQIDDFFQLDDDFHQKLAQIADCQLAWDTIENIKATIDRVRYMSLDHVSPPEMLLRQHHDIFSALENRDGNAVESAMTQHLQEISESVQLIRQENSGWFSEE
;
A
#
# COMPACT_ATOMS: atom_id res chain seq x y z
N MET A 1 -13.90 -0.62 15.84
CA MET A 1 -13.76 0.85 15.66
C MET A 1 -12.33 1.22 16.00
N ILE A 2 -11.68 2.05 15.19
CA ILE A 2 -10.30 2.48 15.43
C ILE A 2 -10.19 3.30 16.74
N THR A 3 -9.11 3.04 17.49
CA THR A 3 -8.76 3.72 18.74
C THR A 3 -7.80 4.88 18.50
N ASP A 4 -7.72 5.84 19.42
CA ASP A 4 -6.82 7.00 19.30
C ASP A 4 -5.34 6.58 19.18
N ASN A 5 -4.95 5.52 19.89
CA ASN A 5 -3.61 4.96 19.78
C ASN A 5 -3.33 4.39 18.38
N GLN A 6 -4.31 3.69 17.78
CA GLN A 6 -4.18 3.18 16.41
C GLN A 6 -4.12 4.32 15.39
N CYS A 7 -4.92 5.37 15.56
CA CYS A 7 -4.82 6.58 14.73
C CYS A 7 -3.43 7.21 14.81
N TYR A 8 -2.89 7.36 16.03
CA TYR A 8 -1.55 7.90 16.24
C TYR A 8 -0.47 7.06 15.55
N GLN A 9 -0.53 5.73 15.67
CA GLN A 9 0.44 4.83 15.03
C GLN A 9 0.40 4.91 13.50
N LEU A 10 -0.80 5.00 12.90
CA LEU A 10 -0.92 5.18 11.45
C LEU A 10 -0.37 6.55 11.02
N ALA A 11 -0.70 7.62 11.75
CA ALA A 11 -0.19 8.96 11.44
C ALA A 11 1.35 9.03 11.51
N GLN A 12 1.96 8.37 12.50
CA GLN A 12 3.42 8.25 12.58
C GLN A 12 4.01 7.49 11.40
N ASN A 13 3.41 6.37 11.00
CA ASN A 13 3.86 5.60 9.86
C ASN A 13 3.81 6.45 8.56
N LEU A 14 2.70 7.16 8.31
CA LEU A 14 2.57 8.06 7.15
C LEU A 14 3.62 9.17 7.14
N HIS A 15 3.91 9.74 8.31
CA HIS A 15 4.98 10.73 8.42
C HIS A 15 6.36 10.16 8.07
N LEU A 16 6.64 8.93 8.48
CA LEU A 16 7.89 8.25 8.13
C LEU A 16 7.94 7.91 6.64
N GLN A 17 6.81 7.51 6.03
CA GLN A 17 6.74 7.28 4.57
C GLN A 17 7.09 8.56 3.81
N HIS A 18 6.54 9.70 4.24
CA HIS A 18 6.87 11.00 3.67
C HIS A 18 8.37 11.30 3.75
N ILE A 19 8.99 11.12 4.92
CA ILE A 19 10.43 11.33 5.10
C ILE A 19 11.26 10.40 4.19
N ALA A 20 10.85 9.13 4.06
CA ALA A 20 11.54 8.17 3.21
C ALA A 20 11.51 8.61 1.74
N ILE A 21 10.36 9.08 1.25
CA ILE A 21 10.22 9.64 -0.11
C ILE A 21 11.10 10.88 -0.29
N GLU A 22 11.03 11.86 0.63
CA GLU A 22 11.84 13.09 0.55
C GLU A 22 13.34 12.80 0.48
N ARG A 23 13.78 11.76 1.20
CA ARG A 23 15.18 11.32 1.24
C ARG A 23 15.55 10.32 0.15
N LYS A 24 14.61 9.96 -0.73
CA LYS A 24 14.77 8.97 -1.80
C LYS A 24 15.19 7.58 -1.28
N GLN A 25 14.70 7.21 -0.09
CA GLN A 25 14.94 5.94 0.57
C GLN A 25 13.78 4.98 0.24
N ILE A 26 13.80 4.42 -0.98
CA ILE A 26 12.69 3.60 -1.49
C ILE A 26 12.48 2.33 -0.68
N ASP A 27 13.56 1.65 -0.28
CA ASP A 27 13.49 0.45 0.55
C ASP A 27 12.79 0.74 1.90
N ASP A 28 13.11 1.90 2.51
CA ASP A 28 12.47 2.34 3.75
C ASP A 28 10.98 2.65 3.52
N PHE A 29 10.63 3.27 2.39
CA PHE A 29 9.23 3.52 2.02
C PHE A 29 8.44 2.22 1.90
N PHE A 30 8.96 1.20 1.20
CA PHE A 30 8.26 -0.08 1.05
C PHE A 30 8.12 -0.83 2.37
N GLN A 31 9.13 -0.77 3.24
CA GLN A 31 9.03 -1.36 4.58
C GLN A 31 7.94 -0.68 5.43
N LEU A 32 7.77 0.64 5.28
CA LEU A 32 6.75 1.42 5.97
C LEU A 32 5.36 1.21 5.35
N ASP A 33 5.27 1.06 4.04
CA ASP A 33 4.06 0.66 3.32
C ASP A 33 3.54 -0.70 3.84
N ASP A 34 4.42 -1.69 3.97
CA ASP A 34 4.05 -3.00 4.54
C ASP A 34 3.51 -2.86 5.97
N ASP A 35 4.20 -2.09 6.82
CA ASP A 35 3.78 -1.86 8.20
C ASP A 35 2.43 -1.12 8.26
N PHE A 36 2.16 -0.21 7.32
CA PHE A 36 0.85 0.46 7.21
C PHE A 36 -0.26 -0.56 6.92
N HIS A 37 -0.07 -1.40 5.91
CA HIS A 37 -1.02 -2.45 5.53
C HIS A 37 -1.25 -3.47 6.64
N GLN A 38 -0.19 -3.89 7.33
CA GLN A 38 -0.30 -4.79 8.47
C GLN A 38 -1.13 -4.17 9.61
N LYS A 39 -0.90 -2.89 9.94
CA LYS A 39 -1.71 -2.19 10.96
C LYS A 39 -3.18 -2.10 10.55
N LEU A 40 -3.47 -1.82 9.28
CA LEU A 40 -4.85 -1.80 8.78
C LEU A 40 -5.52 -3.17 8.92
N ALA A 41 -4.83 -4.25 8.55
CA ALA A 41 -5.34 -5.60 8.70
C ALA A 41 -5.64 -5.94 10.18
N GLN A 42 -4.77 -5.53 11.10
CA GLN A 42 -4.99 -5.69 12.55
C GLN A 42 -6.18 -4.87 13.06
N ILE A 43 -6.34 -3.62 12.61
CA ILE A 43 -7.47 -2.76 12.98
C ILE A 43 -8.80 -3.35 12.50
N ALA A 44 -8.79 -3.98 11.33
CA ALA A 44 -9.95 -4.63 10.72
C ALA A 44 -10.20 -6.06 11.23
N ASP A 45 -9.38 -6.60 12.14
CA ASP A 45 -9.42 -8.00 12.59
C ASP A 45 -9.34 -9.01 11.43
N CYS A 46 -8.53 -8.67 10.43
CA CYS A 46 -8.37 -9.39 9.16
C CYS A 46 -6.92 -9.85 8.97
N GLN A 47 -6.30 -10.40 10.01
CA GLN A 47 -4.89 -10.83 9.99
C GLN A 47 -4.60 -11.84 8.87
N LEU A 48 -5.55 -12.72 8.56
CA LEU A 48 -5.40 -13.69 7.46
C LEU A 48 -5.19 -13.02 6.09
N ALA A 49 -5.76 -11.82 5.87
CA ALA A 49 -5.54 -11.06 4.65
C ALA A 49 -4.08 -10.60 4.54
N TRP A 50 -3.50 -10.14 5.66
CA TRP A 50 -2.07 -9.80 5.73
C TRP A 50 -1.19 -11.02 5.45
N ASP A 51 -1.47 -12.15 6.10
CA ASP A 51 -0.68 -13.37 5.93
C ASP A 51 -0.70 -13.86 4.47
N THR A 52 -1.82 -13.66 3.77
CA THR A 52 -1.94 -13.96 2.33
C THR A 52 -1.04 -13.06 1.49
N ILE A 53 -1.04 -11.75 1.75
CA ILE A 53 -0.19 -10.77 1.06
C ILE A 53 1.29 -11.08 1.32
N GLU A 54 1.65 -11.39 2.57
CA GLU A 54 3.01 -11.72 2.97
C GLU A 54 3.57 -12.93 2.21
N ASN A 55 2.75 -13.96 1.96
CA ASN A 55 3.14 -15.14 1.20
C ASN A 55 3.50 -14.86 -0.27
N ILE A 56 2.92 -13.81 -0.87
CA ILE A 56 3.20 -13.40 -2.26
C ILE A 56 4.10 -12.17 -2.34
N LYS A 57 4.62 -11.71 -1.20
CA LYS A 57 5.31 -10.44 -1.06
C LYS A 57 6.48 -10.26 -2.02
N ALA A 58 7.33 -11.28 -2.19
CA ALA A 58 8.46 -11.22 -3.10
C ALA A 58 8.06 -10.92 -4.56
N THR A 59 6.88 -11.37 -4.99
CA THR A 59 6.34 -11.08 -6.32
C THR A 59 5.82 -9.64 -6.38
N ILE A 60 5.09 -9.20 -5.35
CA ILE A 60 4.56 -7.84 -5.25
C ILE A 60 5.71 -6.80 -5.21
N ASP A 61 6.75 -7.04 -4.41
CA ASP A 61 7.90 -6.15 -4.29
C ASP A 61 8.58 -5.94 -5.64
N ARG A 62 8.77 -7.01 -6.43
CA ARG A 62 9.34 -6.89 -7.78
C ARG A 62 8.51 -5.99 -8.68
N VAL A 63 7.19 -6.15 -8.68
CA VAL A 63 6.29 -5.29 -9.47
C VAL A 63 6.40 -3.84 -8.99
N ARG A 64 6.37 -3.60 -7.68
CA ARG A 64 6.50 -2.26 -7.09
C ARG A 64 7.78 -1.55 -7.50
N TYR A 65 8.92 -2.25 -7.52
CA TYR A 65 10.18 -1.68 -8.00
C TYR A 65 10.15 -1.34 -9.48
N MET A 66 9.51 -2.17 -10.31
CA MET A 66 9.43 -1.94 -11.75
C MET A 66 8.45 -0.82 -12.11
N SER A 67 7.44 -0.56 -11.28
CA SER A 67 6.41 0.45 -11.51
C SER A 67 6.78 1.87 -11.03
N LEU A 68 7.90 2.02 -10.31
CA LEU A 68 8.32 3.29 -9.66
C LEU A 68 8.37 4.48 -10.62
N ASP A 69 8.85 4.26 -11.84
CA ASP A 69 9.17 5.35 -12.77
C ASP A 69 7.97 5.87 -13.58
N HIS A 70 6.83 5.17 -13.58
CA HIS A 70 5.76 5.52 -14.54
C HIS A 70 4.32 5.11 -14.18
N VAL A 71 4.09 4.14 -13.29
CA VAL A 71 2.70 3.70 -12.98
C VAL A 71 2.27 4.16 -11.61
N SER A 72 2.98 3.73 -10.57
CA SER A 72 2.59 4.00 -9.20
C SER A 72 3.75 4.60 -8.41
N PRO A 73 4.05 5.90 -8.63
CA PRO A 73 5.14 6.56 -7.92
C PRO A 73 4.85 6.66 -6.41
N PRO A 74 5.88 6.60 -5.54
CA PRO A 74 5.70 6.63 -4.09
C PRO A 74 4.86 7.80 -3.57
N GLU A 75 4.98 8.97 -4.18
CA GLU A 75 4.21 10.18 -3.82
C GLU A 75 2.71 9.98 -4.00
N MET A 76 2.32 9.26 -5.05
CA MET A 76 0.92 8.94 -5.32
C MET A 76 0.39 7.89 -4.35
N LEU A 77 1.18 6.85 -4.05
CA LEU A 77 0.81 5.84 -3.06
C LEU A 77 0.65 6.46 -1.67
N LEU A 78 1.58 7.32 -1.25
CA LEU A 78 1.46 8.08 0.00
C LEU A 78 0.17 8.91 0.05
N ARG A 79 -0.22 9.55 -1.07
CA ARG A 79 -1.48 10.29 -1.14
C ARG A 79 -2.69 9.38 -0.91
N GLN A 80 -2.73 8.22 -1.55
CA GLN A 80 -3.80 7.24 -1.35
C GLN A 80 -3.83 6.71 0.10
N HIS A 81 -2.67 6.50 0.73
CA HIS A 81 -2.61 6.13 2.14
C HIS A 81 -3.20 7.21 3.05
N HIS A 82 -2.96 8.49 2.75
CA HIS A 82 -3.58 9.61 3.44
C HIS A 82 -5.10 9.64 3.25
N ASP A 83 -5.62 9.31 2.06
CA ASP A 83 -7.05 9.24 1.80
C ASP A 83 -7.72 8.13 2.64
N ILE A 84 -7.09 6.95 2.70
CA ILE A 84 -7.54 5.83 3.54
C ILE A 84 -7.53 6.23 5.03
N PHE A 85 -6.44 6.82 5.50
CA PHE A 85 -6.31 7.27 6.89
C PHE A 85 -7.35 8.33 7.25
N SER A 86 -7.58 9.30 6.38
CA SER A 86 -8.58 10.36 6.59
C SER A 86 -10.00 9.77 6.69
N ALA A 87 -10.33 8.78 5.86
CA ALA A 87 -11.61 8.08 5.94
C ALA A 87 -11.77 7.29 7.26
N LEU A 88 -10.69 6.63 7.71
CA LEU A 88 -10.66 5.91 8.99
C LEU A 88 -10.83 6.85 10.19
N GLU A 89 -10.14 8.00 10.19
CA GLU A 89 -10.22 9.00 11.26
C GLU A 89 -11.65 9.57 11.39
N ASN A 90 -12.30 9.81 10.25
CA ASN A 90 -13.71 10.23 10.19
C ASN A 90 -14.71 9.10 10.50
N ARG A 91 -14.23 7.87 10.69
CA ARG A 91 -15.04 6.66 10.94
C ARG A 91 -16.09 6.41 9.84
N ASP A 92 -15.78 6.81 8.61
CA ASP A 92 -16.65 6.63 7.44
C ASP A 92 -16.28 5.34 6.71
N GLY A 93 -17.01 4.25 7.02
CA GLY A 93 -16.74 2.93 6.43
C GLY A 93 -16.86 2.90 4.90
N ASN A 94 -17.79 3.67 4.31
CA ASN A 94 -17.96 3.71 2.86
C ASN A 94 -16.78 4.43 2.19
N ALA A 95 -16.32 5.52 2.80
CA ALA A 95 -15.14 6.23 2.32
C ALA A 95 -13.87 5.37 2.43
N VAL A 96 -13.74 4.57 3.50
CA VAL A 96 -12.61 3.64 3.67
C VAL A 96 -12.63 2.58 2.56
N GLU A 97 -13.79 1.96 2.31
CA GLU A 97 -13.93 0.96 1.24
C GLU A 97 -13.60 1.56 -0.13
N SER A 98 -14.11 2.74 -0.44
CA SER A 98 -13.84 3.42 -1.70
C SER A 98 -12.35 3.74 -1.87
N ALA A 99 -11.69 4.27 -0.83
CA ALA A 99 -10.28 4.62 -0.89
C ALA A 99 -9.39 3.38 -1.03
N MET A 100 -9.69 2.31 -0.28
CA MET A 100 -8.96 1.04 -0.38
C MET A 100 -9.17 0.37 -1.74
N THR A 101 -10.38 0.42 -2.29
CA THR A 101 -10.66 -0.13 -3.63
C THR A 101 -9.84 0.58 -4.70
N GLN A 102 -9.79 1.92 -4.65
CA GLN A 102 -8.98 2.71 -5.57
C GLN A 102 -7.49 2.38 -5.43
N HIS A 103 -6.99 2.23 -4.20
CA HIS A 103 -5.60 1.87 -3.93
C HIS A 103 -5.24 0.49 -4.49
N LEU A 104 -6.08 -0.52 -4.27
CA LEU A 104 -5.84 -1.87 -4.78
C LEU A 104 -5.96 -1.95 -6.32
N GLN A 105 -6.85 -1.16 -6.92
CA GLN A 105 -6.98 -1.08 -8.37
C GLN A 105 -5.69 -0.56 -9.02
N GLU A 106 -5.09 0.48 -8.44
CA GLU A 106 -3.81 1.03 -8.89
C GLU A 106 -2.69 -0.03 -8.91
N ILE A 107 -2.60 -0.84 -7.85
CA ILE A 107 -1.64 -1.95 -7.80
C ILE A 107 -1.94 -3.01 -8.88
N SER A 108 -3.22 -3.33 -9.09
CA SER A 108 -3.61 -4.27 -10.15
C SER A 108 -3.24 -3.76 -11.54
N GLU A 109 -3.41 -2.46 -11.80
CA GLU A 109 -3.03 -1.83 -13.07
C GLU A 109 -1.51 -1.86 -13.27
N SER A 110 -0.74 -1.57 -12.21
CA SER A 110 0.71 -1.77 -12.18
C SER A 110 1.13 -3.19 -12.55
N VAL A 111 0.53 -4.21 -11.94
CA VAL A 111 0.83 -5.62 -12.25
C VAL A 111 0.54 -5.93 -13.73
N GLN A 112 -0.60 -5.47 -14.25
CA GLN A 112 -0.98 -5.70 -15.64
C GLN A 112 -0.01 -5.05 -16.63
N LEU A 113 0.41 -3.80 -16.37
CA LEU A 113 1.34 -3.11 -17.26
C LEU A 113 2.72 -3.77 -17.23
N ILE A 114 3.25 -4.05 -16.04
CA ILE A 114 4.56 -4.71 -15.90
C ILE A 114 4.56 -6.08 -16.57
N ARG A 115 3.44 -6.82 -16.51
CA ARG A 115 3.27 -8.08 -17.25
C ARG A 115 3.32 -7.90 -18.76
N GLN A 116 2.69 -6.85 -19.30
CA GLN A 116 2.72 -6.56 -20.74
C GLN A 116 4.14 -6.17 -21.20
N GLU A 117 4.82 -5.31 -20.45
CA GLU A 117 6.18 -4.84 -20.76
C GLU A 117 7.22 -5.96 -20.65
N ASN A 118 6.99 -6.94 -19.77
CA ASN A 118 7.92 -8.02 -19.48
C ASN A 118 7.32 -9.39 -19.79
N SER A 119 6.54 -9.48 -20.87
CA SER A 119 5.79 -10.68 -21.27
C SER A 119 6.62 -11.97 -21.32
N GLY A 120 7.93 -11.90 -21.57
CA GLY A 120 8.84 -13.06 -21.53
C GLY A 120 9.25 -13.56 -20.14
N TRP A 121 8.85 -12.88 -19.05
CA TRP A 121 9.19 -13.23 -17.66
C TRP A 121 8.02 -13.86 -16.89
N PHE A 122 6.81 -13.77 -17.43
CA PHE A 122 5.60 -14.32 -16.81
C PHE A 122 5.19 -15.61 -17.52
N SER A 123 4.86 -16.66 -16.75
CA SER A 123 4.27 -17.86 -17.31
C SER A 123 2.82 -17.59 -17.77
N GLU A 124 2.42 -18.21 -18.87
CA GLU A 124 1.02 -18.32 -19.27
C GLU A 124 0.34 -19.37 -18.38
N GLU A 125 0.04 -19.03 -17.12
CA GLU A 125 -1.00 -19.70 -16.34
C GLU A 125 -2.14 -18.74 -16.03
#